data_AF-A0A7V2GVZ2-F1
#
_entry.id   AF-A0A7V2GVZ2-F1
#
_cell.length_a   1.000
_cell.length_b   1.000
_cell.length_c   1.000
_cell.angle_alpha   90.00
_cell.angle_beta   90.00
_cell.angle_gamma   90.00
#
_symmetry.space_group_name_H-M   'P 1'
#
loop_
_entity.id
_entity.type
_entity.pdbx_description
1 polymer ?
#
loop_
_entity_poly.entity_id
_entity_poly.type
_entity_poly.pdbx_seq_one_letter_code
_entity_poly.pdbx_strand_id
1 'polypeptide(L)'
;MRYRLTHESDQRQQAMRINIFEGARRIALLFGGVIAVGITGFAVFDTVYVPIHYVVSGPGSSPVRASIQACGQNDGLEYVYKTTPKGTEIRAAICFRAYKGENGEWGIPYRRHETEKGMWWLAPSYSSAVSSHMRSVKEAFEIPQSDLDYADSRYWSERWQKIREAAPWLGGSLLALWVTTFVVGWIVRGFAGIPMGKDTREEDERRRVPTAKH
;
A
#
# COMPACT_ATOMS: atom_id res chain seq x y z
N MET A 1 -46.70 -47.28 31.81
CA MET A 1 -46.33 -45.86 31.62
C MET A 1 -44.85 -45.65 31.99
N ARG A 2 -43.89 -45.85 31.08
CA ARG A 2 -42.47 -45.51 31.33
C ARG A 2 -41.62 -45.38 30.04
N TYR A 3 -42.23 -44.99 28.92
CA TYR A 3 -41.57 -44.98 27.60
C TYR A 3 -41.30 -43.57 27.02
N ARG A 4 -41.63 -42.49 27.73
CA ARG A 4 -41.59 -41.13 27.16
C ARG A 4 -40.34 -40.30 27.48
N LEU A 5 -39.45 -40.76 28.36
CA LEU A 5 -38.32 -39.95 28.85
C LEU A 5 -36.99 -40.19 28.11
N THR A 6 -36.82 -41.30 27.39
CA THR A 6 -35.55 -41.58 26.69
C THR A 6 -35.44 -40.83 25.37
N HIS A 7 -36.56 -40.57 24.69
CA HIS A 7 -36.58 -39.97 23.36
C HIS A 7 -36.15 -38.48 23.34
N GLU A 8 -36.27 -37.79 24.47
CA GLU A 8 -35.90 -36.37 24.59
C GLU A 8 -34.39 -36.19 24.86
N SER A 9 -33.74 -37.19 25.49
CA SER A 9 -32.30 -37.17 25.76
C SER A 9 -31.46 -37.40 24.51
N ASP A 10 -31.93 -38.23 23.58
CA ASP A 10 -31.27 -38.48 22.28
C ASP A 10 -31.42 -37.29 21.32
N GLN A 11 -32.58 -36.62 21.33
CA GLN A 11 -32.81 -35.42 20.53
C GLN A 11 -31.88 -34.26 20.94
N ARG A 12 -31.52 -34.16 22.24
CA ARG A 12 -30.54 -33.16 22.72
C ARG A 12 -29.10 -33.49 22.32
N GLN A 13 -28.72 -34.75 22.20
CA GLN A 13 -27.37 -35.14 21.73
C GLN A 13 -27.20 -35.00 20.21
N GLN A 14 -28.28 -35.09 19.43
CA GLN A 14 -28.24 -34.88 17.99
C GLN A 14 -28.23 -33.40 17.56
N ALA A 15 -28.64 -32.47 18.45
CA ALA A 15 -28.90 -31.08 18.07
C ALA A 15 -27.65 -30.21 17.78
N MET A 16 -26.42 -30.59 18.17
CA MET A 16 -25.24 -29.73 17.90
C MET A 16 -23.93 -30.52 17.74
N ARG A 17 -23.88 -31.52 16.85
CA ARG A 17 -22.58 -31.93 16.28
C ARG A 17 -22.16 -30.85 15.28
N ILE A 18 -21.67 -29.72 15.80
CA ILE A 18 -21.09 -28.65 14.98
C ILE A 18 -19.91 -29.28 14.23
N ASN A 19 -19.99 -29.29 12.89
CA ASN A 19 -18.88 -29.71 12.05
C ASN A 19 -17.77 -28.64 12.17
N ILE A 20 -16.82 -28.88 13.07
CA ILE A 20 -15.72 -27.96 13.36
C ILE A 20 -14.92 -27.63 12.09
N PHE A 21 -14.82 -28.57 11.14
CA PHE A 21 -14.13 -28.34 9.87
C PHE A 21 -14.89 -27.37 8.97
N GLU A 22 -16.21 -27.47 8.91
CA GLU A 22 -17.04 -26.53 8.17
C GLU A 22 -16.97 -25.13 8.81
N GLY A 23 -17.01 -25.06 10.14
CA GLY A 23 -16.82 -23.82 10.89
C GLY A 23 -15.46 -23.17 10.60
N ALA A 24 -14.38 -23.95 10.67
CA ALA A 24 -13.03 -23.48 10.36
C ALA A 24 -12.89 -22.98 8.92
N ARG A 25 -13.48 -23.69 7.94
CA ARG A 25 -13.49 -23.27 6.54
C ARG A 25 -14.20 -21.92 6.35
N ARG A 26 -15.35 -21.73 7.01
CA ARG A 26 -16.10 -20.46 6.95
C ARG A 26 -15.27 -19.31 7.55
N ILE A 27 -14.61 -19.53 8.69
CA ILE A 27 -13.74 -18.51 9.30
C ILE A 27 -12.56 -18.16 8.39
N ALA A 28 -11.90 -19.16 7.79
CA ALA A 28 -10.80 -18.94 6.86
C ALA A 28 -11.23 -18.12 5.63
N LEU A 29 -12.41 -18.42 5.07
CA LEU A 29 -12.97 -17.65 3.95
C LEU A 29 -13.30 -16.21 4.35
N LEU A 30 -13.86 -15.98 5.53
CA LEU A 30 -14.11 -14.63 6.05
C LEU A 30 -12.80 -13.85 6.20
N PHE A 31 -11.76 -14.47 6.78
CA PHE A 31 -10.47 -13.83 6.93
C PHE A 31 -9.80 -13.52 5.58
N GLY A 32 -9.87 -14.46 4.63
CA GLY A 32 -9.42 -14.23 3.26
C GLY A 32 -10.18 -13.09 2.57
N GLY A 33 -11.50 -13.00 2.80
CA GLY A 33 -12.33 -11.88 2.34
C GLY A 33 -11.89 -10.54 2.92
N VAL A 34 -11.59 -10.48 4.22
CA VAL A 34 -11.06 -9.28 4.88
C VAL A 34 -9.71 -8.88 4.29
N ILE A 35 -8.78 -9.82 4.08
CA ILE A 35 -7.50 -9.55 3.43
C ILE A 35 -7.72 -8.98 2.02
N ALA A 36 -8.59 -9.62 1.24
CA ALA A 36 -8.85 -9.20 -0.13
C ALA A 36 -9.45 -7.79 -0.20
N VAL A 37 -10.45 -7.50 0.64
CA VAL A 37 -11.06 -6.17 0.75
C VAL A 37 -10.04 -5.15 1.26
N GLY A 38 -9.23 -5.48 2.26
CA GLY A 38 -8.23 -4.58 2.81
C GLY A 38 -7.16 -4.19 1.78
N ILE A 39 -6.56 -5.16 1.09
CA ILE A 39 -5.51 -4.88 0.10
C ILE A 39 -6.09 -4.21 -1.15
N THR A 40 -7.26 -4.65 -1.62
CA THR A 40 -7.93 -4.01 -2.76
C THR A 40 -8.36 -2.58 -2.41
N GLY A 41 -8.92 -2.38 -1.22
CA GLY A 41 -9.28 -1.06 -0.71
C GLY A 41 -8.06 -0.15 -0.63
N PHE A 42 -6.95 -0.62 -0.06
CA PHE A 42 -5.69 0.13 -0.07
C PHE A 42 -5.26 0.50 -1.50
N ALA A 43 -5.24 -0.46 -2.43
CA ALA A 43 -4.87 -0.20 -3.82
C ALA A 43 -5.83 0.76 -4.56
N VAL A 44 -7.10 0.83 -4.17
CA VAL A 44 -8.15 1.67 -4.79
C VAL A 44 -8.30 3.04 -4.11
N PHE A 45 -7.96 3.19 -2.84
CA PHE A 45 -8.09 4.46 -2.12
C PHE A 45 -6.76 5.17 -1.88
N ASP A 46 -5.63 4.49 -2.03
CA ASP A 46 -4.33 5.15 -1.96
C ASP A 46 -4.16 6.16 -3.10
N THR A 47 -3.82 7.40 -2.75
CA THR A 47 -3.65 8.50 -3.70
C THR A 47 -2.41 8.26 -4.57
N VAL A 48 -2.56 8.41 -5.89
CA VAL A 48 -1.42 8.30 -6.82
C VAL A 48 -0.99 9.68 -7.23
N TYR A 49 0.19 10.08 -6.80
CA TYR A 49 0.84 11.29 -7.25
C TYR A 49 1.65 11.00 -8.50
N VAL A 50 1.41 11.76 -9.57
CA VAL A 50 2.34 11.78 -10.70
C VAL A 50 3.51 12.70 -10.33
N PRO A 51 4.74 12.17 -10.17
CA PRO A 51 5.87 12.99 -9.78
C PRO A 51 6.30 13.88 -10.96
N ILE A 52 6.40 15.18 -10.71
CA ILE A 52 6.98 16.14 -11.66
C ILE A 52 8.14 16.84 -10.96
N HIS A 53 9.30 16.86 -11.61
CA HIS A 53 10.50 17.45 -11.03
C HIS A 53 10.88 18.72 -11.78
N TYR A 54 11.24 19.74 -11.03
CA TYR A 54 11.78 20.99 -11.52
C TYR A 54 13.13 21.27 -10.88
N VAL A 55 13.98 21.99 -11.58
CA VAL A 55 15.27 22.45 -11.06
C VAL A 55 15.37 23.97 -11.16
N VAL A 56 15.89 24.58 -10.10
CA VAL A 56 16.22 25.99 -9.98
C VAL A 56 17.74 26.06 -9.88
N SER A 57 18.37 26.63 -10.90
CA SER A 57 19.83 26.69 -11.00
C SER A 57 20.44 27.80 -10.16
N GLY A 58 19.67 28.84 -9.80
CA GLY A 58 20.13 29.92 -8.94
C GLY A 58 19.10 31.04 -8.73
N PRO A 59 19.50 32.15 -8.08
CA PRO A 59 18.59 33.23 -7.72
C PRO A 59 18.01 33.94 -8.94
N GLY A 60 16.68 33.98 -8.98
CA GLY A 60 15.90 34.60 -10.05
C GLY A 60 15.81 33.76 -11.33
N SER A 61 16.26 32.50 -11.33
CA SER A 61 15.92 31.57 -12.40
C SER A 61 14.55 30.94 -12.11
N SER A 62 13.69 30.87 -13.13
CA SER A 62 12.43 30.12 -13.02
C SER A 62 12.70 28.62 -12.92
N PRO A 63 11.89 27.85 -12.18
CA PRO A 63 11.98 26.40 -12.17
C PRO A 63 11.80 25.81 -13.58
N VAL A 64 12.72 24.93 -14.00
CA VAL A 64 12.67 24.26 -15.31
C VAL A 64 12.44 22.77 -15.11
N ARG A 65 11.58 22.16 -15.92
CA ARG A 65 11.29 20.73 -15.85
C ARG A 65 12.57 19.89 -16.00
N ALA A 66 12.75 18.92 -15.12
CA ALA A 66 13.92 18.06 -15.06
C ALA A 66 13.53 16.59 -14.89
N SER A 67 14.50 15.68 -15.02
CA SER A 67 14.30 14.26 -14.73
C SER A 67 14.22 14.02 -13.21
N ILE A 68 13.68 12.86 -12.82
CA ILE A 68 13.54 12.46 -11.40
C ILE A 68 14.89 12.46 -10.67
N GLN A 69 15.98 12.16 -11.38
CA GLN A 69 17.34 12.08 -10.83
C GLN A 69 18.07 13.44 -10.77
N ALA A 70 17.38 14.55 -11.05
CA ALA A 70 18.02 15.86 -11.11
C ALA A 70 18.43 16.43 -9.74
N CYS A 71 17.86 15.91 -8.65
CA CYS A 71 18.21 16.31 -7.29
C CYS A 71 19.31 15.47 -6.68
N GLY A 72 20.43 16.12 -6.34
CA GLY A 72 21.47 15.56 -5.50
C GLY A 72 21.09 15.54 -4.02
N GLN A 73 21.87 14.79 -3.22
CA GLN A 73 21.66 14.70 -1.77
C GLN A 73 21.84 16.04 -1.02
N ASN A 74 22.63 16.96 -1.58
CA ASN A 74 22.90 18.27 -0.98
C ASN A 74 21.95 19.37 -1.48
N ASP A 75 21.09 19.06 -2.46
CA ASP A 75 20.16 20.03 -3.03
C ASP A 75 19.00 20.32 -2.06
N GLY A 76 18.44 21.52 -2.17
CA GLY A 76 17.23 21.89 -1.44
C GLY A 76 16.00 21.32 -2.14
N LEU A 77 15.00 20.88 -1.37
CA LEU A 77 13.80 20.28 -1.92
C LEU A 77 12.54 20.91 -1.34
N GLU A 78 11.68 21.43 -2.21
CA GLU A 78 10.34 21.89 -1.87
C GLU A 78 9.29 21.12 -2.67
N TYR A 79 8.07 21.04 -2.13
CA TYR A 79 6.95 20.40 -2.81
C TYR A 79 5.78 21.36 -2.99
N VAL A 80 5.24 21.39 -4.20
CA VAL A 80 3.99 22.04 -4.56
C VAL A 80 2.95 20.97 -4.85
N TYR A 81 1.79 21.08 -4.21
CA TYR A 81 0.66 20.18 -4.39
C TYR A 81 -0.42 20.91 -5.16
N LYS A 82 -0.98 20.27 -6.20
CA LYS A 82 -2.07 20.83 -7.00
C LYS A 82 -2.95 19.72 -7.53
N THR A 83 -4.25 19.98 -7.61
CA THR A 83 -5.21 19.07 -8.25
C THR A 83 -5.52 19.59 -9.65
N THR A 84 -5.46 18.73 -10.66
CA THR A 84 -5.84 19.10 -12.03
C THR A 84 -7.36 19.27 -12.15
N PRO A 85 -7.87 19.92 -13.22
CA PRO A 85 -9.30 19.96 -13.50
C PRO A 85 -9.97 18.59 -13.62
N LYS A 86 -9.20 17.53 -13.92
CA LYS A 86 -9.70 16.14 -13.99
C LYS A 86 -9.67 15.41 -12.64
N GLY A 87 -9.26 16.08 -11.57
CA GLY A 87 -9.17 15.50 -10.23
C GLY A 87 -7.86 14.74 -9.96
N THR A 88 -6.87 14.83 -10.84
CA THR A 88 -5.56 14.19 -10.62
C THR A 88 -4.77 14.97 -9.57
N GLU A 89 -4.35 14.33 -8.50
CA GLU A 89 -3.45 14.94 -7.52
C GLU A 89 -2.00 14.91 -8.04
N ILE A 90 -1.38 16.08 -8.09
CA ILE A 90 0.01 16.25 -8.53
C ILE A 90 0.86 16.67 -7.34
N ARG A 91 2.04 16.06 -7.25
CA ARG A 91 3.13 16.48 -6.37
C ARG A 91 4.30 16.90 -7.23
N ALA A 92 4.48 18.22 -7.38
CA ALA A 92 5.62 18.80 -8.06
C ALA A 92 6.76 19.02 -7.04
N ALA A 93 7.92 18.44 -7.31
CA ALA A 93 9.14 18.65 -6.53
C ALA A 93 9.99 19.74 -7.20
N ILE A 94 10.34 20.78 -6.44
CA ILE A 94 11.23 21.86 -6.87
C ILE A 94 12.58 21.66 -6.21
N CYS A 95 13.59 21.42 -7.04
CA CYS A 95 14.95 21.17 -6.65
C CYS A 95 15.78 22.45 -6.73
N PHE A 96 16.45 22.82 -5.65
CA PHE A 96 17.35 23.96 -5.61
C PHE A 96 18.78 23.44 -5.61
N ARG A 97 19.47 23.61 -6.74
CA ARG A 97 20.79 23.02 -6.95
C ARG A 97 21.80 23.63 -5.97
N ALA A 98 22.48 22.76 -5.23
CA ALA A 98 23.62 23.13 -4.42
C ALA A 98 24.91 23.14 -5.25
N TYR A 99 25.80 24.04 -4.88
CA TYR A 99 27.14 24.14 -5.45
C TYR A 99 28.17 24.07 -4.33
N LYS A 100 29.33 23.50 -4.65
CA LYS A 100 30.44 23.46 -3.72
C LYS A 100 31.19 24.79 -3.79
N GLY A 101 31.23 25.53 -2.68
CA GLY A 101 31.98 26.77 -2.55
C GLY A 101 33.49 26.51 -2.50
N GLU A 102 34.28 27.60 -2.54
CA GLU A 102 35.75 27.54 -2.47
C GLU A 102 36.26 26.94 -1.15
N ASN A 103 35.49 27.14 -0.07
CA ASN A 103 35.74 26.54 1.25
C ASN A 103 35.45 25.03 1.30
N GLY A 104 34.95 24.44 0.19
CA GLY A 104 34.59 23.04 0.09
C GLY A 104 33.21 22.69 0.65
N GLU A 105 32.47 23.67 1.19
CA GLU A 105 31.13 23.45 1.72
C GLU A 105 30.08 23.53 0.61
N TRP A 106 29.01 22.75 0.75
CA TRP A 106 27.86 22.82 -0.16
C TRP A 106 26.92 23.95 0.26
N GLY A 107 26.55 24.80 -0.69
CA GLY A 107 25.58 25.86 -0.47
C GLY A 107 24.62 26.02 -1.64
N ILE A 108 23.43 26.51 -1.34
CA ILE A 108 22.39 26.83 -2.32
C ILE A 108 22.47 28.33 -2.63
N PRO A 109 22.53 28.72 -3.91
CA PRO A 109 22.51 30.12 -4.30
C PRO A 109 21.16 30.76 -3.95
N TYR A 110 21.15 31.82 -3.13
CA TYR A 110 19.91 32.47 -2.71
C TYR A 110 19.82 33.96 -3.10
N ARG A 111 20.94 34.61 -3.43
CA ARG A 111 20.97 36.02 -3.84
C ARG A 111 22.09 36.28 -4.84
N ARG A 112 21.86 37.15 -5.83
CA ARG A 112 22.92 37.62 -6.73
C ARG A 112 23.84 38.60 -6.02
N HIS A 113 25.13 38.54 -6.30
CA HIS A 113 26.09 39.55 -5.85
C HIS A 113 25.79 40.87 -6.56
N GLU A 114 25.74 41.99 -5.83
CA GLU A 114 25.35 43.29 -6.39
C GLU A 114 26.45 43.89 -7.27
N THR A 115 27.71 43.65 -6.92
CA THR A 115 28.88 44.30 -7.54
C THR A 115 29.51 43.48 -8.65
N GLU A 116 29.33 42.16 -8.66
CA GLU A 116 30.08 41.26 -9.54
C GLU A 116 29.13 40.36 -10.33
N LYS A 117 29.17 40.49 -11.66
CA LYS A 117 28.29 39.77 -12.56
C LYS A 117 28.61 38.28 -12.52
N GLY A 118 27.60 37.47 -12.18
CA GLY A 118 27.71 36.00 -12.19
C GLY A 118 28.11 35.38 -10.84
N MET A 119 28.37 36.19 -9.82
CA MET A 119 28.55 35.65 -8.46
C MET A 119 27.24 35.61 -7.68
N TRP A 120 27.11 34.58 -6.85
CA TRP A 120 25.95 34.34 -6.00
C TRP A 120 26.39 34.13 -4.56
N TRP A 121 25.55 34.58 -3.63
CA TRP A 121 25.67 34.20 -2.23
C TRP A 121 25.18 32.76 -2.06
N LEU A 122 26.07 31.92 -1.54
CA LEU A 122 25.82 30.53 -1.19
C LEU A 122 25.64 30.43 0.33
N ALA A 123 24.67 29.64 0.78
CA ALA A 123 24.56 29.27 2.18
C ALA A 123 24.03 27.82 2.30
N PRO A 124 24.23 27.14 3.44
CA PRO A 124 23.68 25.80 3.64
C PRO A 124 22.17 25.76 3.47
N SER A 125 21.63 24.61 3.07
CA SER A 125 20.20 24.43 2.79
C SER A 125 19.28 24.74 3.99
N TYR A 126 19.80 24.55 5.21
CA TYR A 126 19.09 24.83 6.46
C TYR A 126 19.17 26.31 6.90
N SER A 127 19.90 27.16 6.18
CA SER A 127 20.00 28.58 6.53
C SER A 127 18.67 29.29 6.29
N SER A 128 18.35 30.28 7.14
CA SER A 128 17.11 31.06 7.02
C SER A 128 17.03 31.83 5.69
N ALA A 129 18.17 32.29 5.17
CA ALA A 129 18.25 32.97 3.89
C ALA A 129 17.86 32.05 2.71
N VAL A 130 18.37 30.82 2.69
CA VAL A 130 18.02 29.82 1.68
C VAL A 130 16.58 29.37 1.83
N SER A 131 16.12 29.09 3.05
CA SER A 131 14.72 28.70 3.28
C SER A 131 13.73 29.78 2.83
N SER A 132 14.03 31.06 3.12
CA SER A 132 13.21 32.18 2.65
C SER A 132 13.22 32.30 1.12
N HIS A 133 14.38 32.11 0.48
CA HIS A 133 14.48 32.09 -0.98
C HIS A 133 13.66 30.94 -1.58
N MET A 134 13.84 29.71 -1.09
CA MET A 134 13.12 28.53 -1.58
C MET A 134 11.61 28.70 -1.46
N ARG A 135 11.15 29.24 -0.32
CA ARG A 135 9.73 29.55 -0.10
C ARG A 135 9.20 30.58 -1.09
N SER A 136 9.93 31.67 -1.32
CA SER A 136 9.51 32.70 -2.28
C SER A 136 9.38 32.17 -3.70
N VAL A 137 10.31 31.30 -4.13
CA VAL A 137 10.27 30.67 -5.45
C VAL A 137 9.09 29.69 -5.53
N LYS A 138 8.85 28.91 -4.48
CA LYS A 138 7.71 27.98 -4.38
C LYS A 138 6.37 28.71 -4.47
N GLU A 139 6.21 29.82 -3.75
CA GLU A 139 4.97 30.60 -3.72
C GLU A 139 4.70 31.29 -5.05
N ALA A 140 5.74 31.75 -5.75
CA ALA A 140 5.63 32.35 -7.07
C ALA A 140 5.51 31.33 -8.21
N PHE A 141 5.74 30.04 -7.95
CA PHE A 141 5.77 29.02 -8.98
C PHE A 141 4.38 28.51 -9.34
N GLU A 142 4.00 28.72 -10.60
CA GLU A 142 2.82 28.09 -11.19
C GLU A 142 3.23 26.92 -12.08
N ILE A 143 2.66 25.74 -11.83
CA ILE A 143 2.88 24.55 -12.65
C ILE A 143 2.34 24.83 -14.07
N PRO A 144 3.18 24.73 -15.13
CA PRO A 144 2.74 24.94 -16.51
C PRO A 144 1.60 24.01 -16.90
N GLN A 145 0.64 24.50 -17.69
CA GLN A 145 -0.53 23.71 -18.12
C GLN A 145 -0.11 22.43 -18.86
N SER A 146 0.96 22.47 -19.66
CA SER A 146 1.51 21.30 -20.35
C SER A 146 1.92 20.17 -19.39
N ASP A 147 2.36 20.51 -18.19
CA ASP A 147 2.78 19.55 -17.18
C ASP A 147 1.58 18.98 -16.41
N LEU A 148 0.49 19.76 -16.27
CA LEU A 148 -0.79 19.27 -15.77
C LEU A 148 -1.42 18.27 -16.76
N ASP A 149 -1.40 18.58 -18.05
CA ASP A 149 -1.91 17.69 -19.11
C ASP A 149 -1.08 16.40 -19.20
N TYR A 150 0.25 16.53 -19.04
CA TYR A 150 1.15 15.38 -18.93
C TYR A 150 0.79 14.49 -17.74
N ALA A 151 0.55 15.07 -16.57
CA ALA A 151 0.17 14.31 -15.38
C ALA A 151 -1.15 13.56 -15.57
N ASP A 152 -2.16 14.21 -16.14
CA ASP A 152 -3.43 13.57 -16.45
C ASP A 152 -3.26 12.38 -17.41
N SER A 153 -2.39 12.50 -18.41
CA SER A 153 -2.12 11.40 -19.36
C SER A 153 -1.42 10.20 -18.70
N ARG A 154 -0.62 10.44 -17.64
CA ARG A 154 0.18 9.43 -16.95
C ARG A 154 -0.52 8.84 -15.72
N TYR A 155 -1.54 9.49 -15.20
CA TYR A 155 -2.24 9.06 -14.00
C TYR A 155 -2.63 7.58 -14.04
N TRP A 156 -3.23 7.13 -15.15
CA TRP A 156 -3.69 5.75 -15.27
C TRP A 156 -2.54 4.75 -15.38
N SER A 157 -1.41 5.12 -16.01
CA SER A 157 -0.24 4.24 -16.06
C SER A 157 0.40 4.06 -14.69
N GLU A 158 0.54 5.14 -13.92
CA GLU A 158 1.06 5.09 -12.55
C GLU A 158 0.10 4.31 -11.63
N ARG A 159 -1.21 4.50 -11.83
CA ARG A 159 -2.24 3.75 -11.10
C ARG A 159 -2.15 2.24 -11.35
N TRP A 160 -2.00 1.84 -12.61
CA TRP A 160 -1.80 0.44 -12.95
C TRP A 160 -0.52 -0.15 -12.37
N GLN A 161 0.54 0.65 -12.28
CA GLN A 161 1.77 0.21 -11.63
C GLN A 161 1.52 -0.11 -10.14
N LYS A 162 0.87 0.78 -9.39
CA LYS A 162 0.52 0.50 -7.98
C LYS A 162 -0.37 -0.74 -7.83
N ILE A 163 -1.34 -0.93 -8.72
CA ILE A 163 -2.20 -2.12 -8.71
C ILE A 163 -1.37 -3.39 -8.95
N ARG A 164 -0.42 -3.35 -9.90
CA ARG A 164 0.50 -4.46 -10.17
C ARG A 164 1.42 -4.74 -8.99
N GLU A 165 1.88 -3.72 -8.28
CA GLU A 165 2.68 -3.87 -7.07
C GLU A 165 1.86 -4.48 -5.91
N ALA A 166 0.57 -4.19 -5.82
CA ALA A 166 -0.33 -4.78 -4.82
C ALA A 166 -0.73 -6.23 -5.13
N ALA A 167 -0.77 -6.62 -6.41
CA ALA A 167 -1.16 -7.97 -6.84
C ALA A 167 -0.36 -9.12 -6.17
N PRO A 168 0.99 -9.11 -6.09
CA PRO A 168 1.74 -10.15 -5.41
C PRO A 168 1.49 -10.17 -3.90
N TRP A 169 1.23 -9.03 -3.26
CA TRP A 169 0.87 -8.99 -1.85
C TRP A 169 -0.49 -9.64 -1.60
N LEU A 170 -1.48 -9.35 -2.44
CA LEU A 170 -2.80 -9.99 -2.38
C LEU A 170 -2.69 -11.50 -2.61
N GLY A 171 -2.08 -11.91 -3.73
CA GLY A 171 -1.91 -13.32 -4.08
C GLY A 171 -1.09 -14.08 -3.05
N GLY A 172 0.02 -13.50 -2.58
CA GLY A 172 0.89 -14.09 -1.57
C GLY A 172 0.18 -14.26 -0.22
N SER A 173 -0.58 -13.26 0.23
CA SER A 173 -1.32 -13.34 1.50
C SER A 173 -2.43 -14.40 1.45
N LEU A 174 -3.19 -14.45 0.36
CA LEU A 174 -4.23 -15.46 0.17
C LEU A 174 -3.64 -16.86 0.04
N LEU A 175 -2.52 -17.02 -0.68
CA LEU A 175 -1.82 -18.29 -0.78
C LEU A 175 -1.27 -18.74 0.58
N ALA A 176 -0.65 -17.84 1.34
CA ALA A 176 -0.14 -18.14 2.69
C ALA A 176 -1.27 -18.59 3.63
N LEU A 177 -2.43 -17.91 3.59
CA LEU A 177 -3.62 -18.31 4.33
C LEU A 177 -4.11 -19.69 3.90
N TRP A 178 -4.16 -19.95 2.59
CA TRP A 178 -4.56 -21.24 2.04
C TRP A 178 -3.62 -22.36 2.49
N VAL A 179 -2.30 -22.19 2.37
CA VAL A 179 -1.31 -23.17 2.83
C VAL A 179 -1.44 -23.41 4.33
N THR A 180 -1.59 -22.36 5.13
CA THR A 180 -1.71 -22.47 6.59
C THR A 180 -2.96 -23.27 6.97
N THR A 181 -4.11 -22.95 6.38
CA THR A 181 -5.37 -23.64 6.65
C THR A 181 -5.32 -25.10 6.17
N PHE A 182 -4.64 -25.36 5.05
CA PHE A 182 -4.39 -26.71 4.56
C PHE A 182 -3.53 -27.52 5.54
N VAL A 183 -2.39 -26.98 5.99
CA VAL A 183 -1.46 -27.64 6.92
C VAL A 183 -2.13 -27.92 8.26
N VAL A 184 -2.81 -26.93 8.86
CA VAL A 184 -3.55 -27.13 10.12
C VAL A 184 -4.63 -28.19 9.94
N GLY A 185 -5.39 -28.14 8.84
CA GLY A 185 -6.40 -29.15 8.54
C GLY A 185 -5.81 -30.56 8.36
N TRP A 186 -4.61 -30.68 7.79
CA TRP A 186 -3.90 -31.95 7.67
C TRP A 186 -3.46 -32.48 9.04
N ILE A 187 -2.87 -31.63 9.88
CA ILE A 187 -2.43 -31.96 11.25
C ILE A 187 -3.62 -32.45 12.09
N VAL A 188 -4.71 -31.68 12.13
CA VAL A 188 -5.90 -32.01 12.94
C VAL A 188 -6.54 -33.33 12.49
N ARG A 189 -6.60 -33.60 11.18
CA ARG A 189 -7.11 -34.89 10.66
C ARG A 189 -6.19 -36.05 11.00
N GLY A 190 -4.87 -35.85 10.94
CA GLY A 190 -3.86 -36.83 11.35
C GLY A 190 -4.05 -37.25 12.80
N PHE A 191 -4.22 -36.29 13.71
CA PHE A 191 -4.49 -36.58 15.12
C PHE A 191 -5.87 -37.20 15.37
N ALA A 192 -6.89 -36.83 14.58
CA ALA A 192 -8.26 -37.34 14.73
C ALA A 192 -8.50 -38.72 14.07
N GLY A 193 -7.55 -39.23 13.28
CA GLY A 193 -7.70 -40.47 12.51
C GLY A 193 -8.81 -40.38 11.45
N ILE A 194 -9.08 -39.19 10.93
CA ILE A 194 -10.13 -38.96 9.92
C ILE A 194 -9.49 -39.11 8.53
N PRO A 195 -9.99 -40.02 7.67
CA PRO A 195 -9.45 -40.18 6.32
C PRO A 195 -9.68 -38.93 5.46
N MET A 196 -8.79 -38.66 4.50
CA MET A 196 -8.92 -37.51 3.59
C MET A 196 -10.25 -37.59 2.82
N GLY A 197 -10.96 -36.47 2.76
CA GLY A 197 -12.25 -36.36 2.06
C GLY A 197 -13.48 -36.74 2.89
N LYS A 198 -13.32 -37.18 4.14
CA LYS A 198 -14.44 -37.36 5.09
C LYS A 198 -14.38 -36.34 6.23
N ASP A 199 -15.55 -35.97 6.75
CA ASP A 199 -15.70 -35.08 7.90
C ASP A 199 -15.90 -35.85 9.22
N THR A 200 -16.07 -37.18 9.14
CA THR A 200 -16.32 -38.06 10.29
C THR A 200 -15.53 -39.37 10.18
N ARG A 201 -15.28 -40.02 11.32
CA ARG A 201 -14.66 -41.35 11.43
C ARG A 201 -15.68 -42.44 11.10
N GLU A 202 -15.25 -43.52 10.43
CA GLU A 202 -16.12 -44.62 9.97
C GLU A 202 -16.84 -45.40 11.09
N GLU A 203 -16.32 -45.35 12.31
CA GLU A 203 -16.97 -46.01 13.47
C GLU A 203 -18.28 -45.33 13.89
N ASP A 204 -18.45 -44.03 13.62
CA ASP A 204 -19.70 -43.32 13.86
C ASP A 204 -20.81 -43.74 12.88
N GLU A 205 -20.46 -44.13 11.64
CA GLU A 205 -21.42 -44.69 10.68
C GLU A 205 -21.90 -46.08 11.10
N ARG A 206 -20.99 -46.93 11.59
CA ARG A 206 -21.35 -48.27 12.09
C ARG A 206 -22.26 -48.24 13.32
N ARG A 207 -22.17 -47.22 14.19
CA ARG A 207 -23.11 -47.05 15.31
C ARG A 207 -24.50 -46.54 14.89
N ARG A 208 -24.66 -45.97 13.70
CA ARG A 208 -25.95 -45.45 13.20
C ARG A 208 -26.81 -46.47 12.48
N VAL A 209 -26.26 -47.62 12.09
CA VAL A 209 -27.06 -48.71 11.55
C VAL A 209 -27.63 -49.47 12.75
N PRO A 210 -28.92 -49.35 13.08
CA PRO A 210 -29.51 -50.22 14.09
C PRO A 210 -29.33 -51.64 13.59
N THR A 211 -28.61 -52.46 14.35
CA THR A 211 -28.64 -53.90 14.18
C THR A 211 -30.08 -54.33 14.45
N ALA A 212 -30.89 -54.38 13.40
CA ALA A 212 -32.15 -55.10 13.39
C ALA A 212 -31.79 -56.56 13.65
N LYS A 213 -31.80 -56.94 14.93
CA LYS A 213 -31.76 -58.34 15.34
C LYS A 213 -33.15 -58.90 15.09
N HIS A 214 -33.18 -59.96 14.28
CA HIS A 214 -34.28 -60.90 14.12
C HIS A 214 -34.81 -61.41 15.45
#